data_AF-A0A239D3U5-F1
#
_entry.id   AF-A0A239D3U5-F1
#
_cell.length_a   1.000
_cell.length_b   1.000
_cell.length_c   1.000
_cell.angle_alpha   90.00
_cell.angle_beta   90.00
_cell.angle_gamma   90.00
#
_symmetry.space_group_name_H-M   'P 1'
#
loop_
_entity.id
_entity.type
_entity.pdbx_description
1 polymer ?
#
loop_
_entity_poly.entity_id
_entity_poly.type
_entity_poly.pdbx_seq_one_letter_code
_entity_poly.pdbx_strand_id
1 'polypeptide(L)'
;MPPRSVDPVFEPFLATAEAVARDRPEVDPEAAREVFREAATLLHDGLALDGLDEHDARAVVAALCRDLVAEDPGAAVRARARAVTEHPGDLHDPEGVAAAHLVAASILQL
;
A
#
# COMPACT_ATOMS: atom_id res chain seq x y z
N MET A 1 15.44 -17.78 -11.73
CA MET A 1 14.97 -16.46 -12.22
C MET A 1 15.69 -15.38 -11.41
N PRO A 2 16.17 -14.28 -12.02
CA PRO A 2 16.56 -13.12 -11.23
C PRO A 2 15.33 -12.58 -10.48
N PRO A 3 15.49 -12.01 -9.26
CA PRO A 3 14.38 -11.36 -8.59
C PRO A 3 13.88 -10.23 -9.49
N ARG A 4 12.59 -10.22 -9.80
CA ARG A 4 11.96 -9.06 -10.45
C ARG A 4 12.18 -7.88 -9.52
N SER A 5 12.88 -6.85 -9.99
CA SER A 5 12.95 -5.57 -9.31
C SER A 5 11.53 -5.05 -9.17
N VAL A 6 11.10 -4.83 -7.93
CA VAL A 6 9.81 -4.20 -7.63
C VAL A 6 9.81 -2.82 -8.29
N ASP A 7 8.71 -2.41 -8.91
CA ASP A 7 8.58 -1.07 -9.49
C ASP A 7 8.94 0.00 -8.42
N PRO A 8 9.74 1.03 -8.76
CA PRO A 8 10.15 2.08 -7.83
C PRO A 8 9.02 2.68 -7.01
N VAL A 9 7.79 2.73 -7.55
CA VAL A 9 6.63 3.24 -6.82
C VAL A 9 6.31 2.43 -5.55
N PHE A 10 6.66 1.15 -5.50
CA PHE A 10 6.42 0.26 -4.36
C PHE A 10 7.66 0.03 -3.47
N GLU A 11 8.82 0.64 -3.76
CA GLU A 11 9.97 0.63 -2.83
C GLU A 11 9.62 1.00 -1.37
N PRO A 12 8.67 1.93 -1.10
CA PRO A 12 8.25 2.24 0.27
C PRO A 12 7.71 1.05 1.08
N PHE A 13 7.19 -0.01 0.43
CA PHE A 13 6.77 -1.23 1.12
C PHE A 13 7.94 -1.94 1.80
N LEU A 14 9.11 -1.97 1.16
CA LEU A 14 10.30 -2.60 1.73
C LEU A 14 10.83 -1.80 2.94
N ALA A 15 10.84 -0.47 2.83
CA ALA A 15 11.19 0.39 3.96
C ALA A 15 10.21 0.23 5.13
N THR A 16 8.93 0.02 4.84
CA THR A 16 7.90 -0.24 5.84
C THR A 16 8.12 -1.57 6.55
N ALA A 17 8.46 -2.63 5.81
CA ALA A 17 8.80 -3.93 6.41
C ALA A 17 9.95 -3.83 7.42
N GLU A 18 10.99 -3.06 7.08
CA GLU A 18 12.12 -2.83 7.98
C GLU A 18 11.73 -2.02 9.22
N ALA A 19 10.80 -1.08 9.08
CA ALA A 19 10.25 -0.36 10.22
C ALA A 19 9.44 -1.27 11.14
N VAL A 20 8.55 -2.09 10.59
CA VAL A 20 7.75 -3.07 11.34
C VAL A 20 8.62 -4.00 12.15
N ALA A 21 9.64 -4.60 11.54
CA ALA A 21 10.55 -5.54 12.21
C ALA A 21 11.41 -4.86 13.30
N ARG A 22 11.67 -3.56 13.18
CA ARG A 22 12.35 -2.78 14.23
C ARG A 22 11.43 -2.49 15.41
N ASP A 23 10.18 -2.17 15.13
CA ASP A 23 9.21 -1.73 16.14
C ASP A 23 8.51 -2.91 16.84
N ARG A 24 8.51 -4.09 16.21
CA ARG A 24 7.93 -5.34 16.73
C ARG A 24 9.00 -6.44 16.77
N PRO A 25 9.78 -6.54 17.86
CA PRO A 25 10.89 -7.50 17.97
C PRO A 25 10.48 -8.97 17.83
N GLU A 26 9.20 -9.28 18.00
CA GLU A 26 8.60 -10.59 17.78
C GLU A 26 8.42 -10.95 16.28
N VAL A 27 8.50 -9.97 15.39
CA VAL A 27 8.39 -10.17 13.95
C VAL A 27 9.76 -10.45 13.36
N ASP A 28 9.88 -11.56 12.63
CA ASP A 28 11.10 -11.88 11.88
C ASP A 28 11.31 -10.86 10.73
N PRO A 29 12.47 -10.17 10.67
CA PRO A 29 12.75 -9.19 9.62
C PRO A 29 12.71 -9.75 8.21
N GLU A 30 13.08 -11.02 8.01
CA GLU A 30 13.03 -11.66 6.69
C GLU A 30 11.59 -11.93 6.28
N ALA A 31 10.79 -12.53 7.16
CA ALA A 31 9.35 -12.72 6.94
C ALA A 31 8.62 -11.40 6.66
N ALA A 32 8.90 -10.32 7.40
CA ALA A 32 8.29 -9.01 7.15
C ALA A 32 8.61 -8.51 5.73
N ARG A 33 9.88 -8.60 5.30
CA ARG A 33 10.30 -8.19 3.96
C ARG A 33 9.63 -9.04 2.87
N GLU A 34 9.47 -10.33 3.09
CA GLU A 34 8.77 -11.21 2.16
C GLU A 34 7.31 -10.83 2.00
N VAL A 35 6.57 -10.66 3.11
CA VAL A 35 5.15 -10.28 3.09
C VAL A 35 4.93 -8.96 2.37
N PHE A 36 5.71 -7.92 2.69
CA PHE A 36 5.56 -6.61 2.04
C PHE A 36 5.99 -6.64 0.56
N ARG A 37 6.97 -7.47 0.18
CA ARG A 37 7.35 -7.67 -1.22
C ARG A 37 6.24 -8.38 -2.00
N GLU A 38 5.63 -9.40 -1.41
CA GLU A 38 4.52 -10.10 -2.01
C GLU A 38 3.32 -9.17 -2.19
N ALA A 39 2.96 -8.39 -1.16
CA ALA A 39 1.91 -7.37 -1.26
C ALA A 39 2.19 -6.37 -2.39
N ALA A 40 3.41 -5.82 -2.48
CA ALA A 40 3.80 -4.93 -3.57
C ALA A 40 3.68 -5.59 -4.95
N THR A 41 4.06 -6.86 -5.06
CA THR A 41 3.96 -7.63 -6.31
C THR A 41 2.50 -7.84 -6.71
N LEU A 42 1.64 -8.24 -5.77
CA LEU A 42 0.20 -8.43 -6.04
C LEU A 42 -0.48 -7.12 -6.45
N LEU A 43 -0.13 -6.00 -5.83
CA LEU A 43 -0.67 -4.68 -6.18
C LEU A 43 -0.21 -4.22 -7.56
N HIS A 44 1.04 -4.50 -7.92
CA HIS A 44 1.57 -4.23 -9.26
C HIS A 44 0.85 -5.07 -10.32
N ASP A 45 0.85 -6.40 -10.14
CA ASP A 45 0.25 -7.35 -11.10
C ASP A 45 -1.28 -7.16 -11.22
N GLY A 46 -1.92 -6.75 -10.12
CA GLY A 46 -3.35 -6.44 -10.05
C GLY A 46 -3.72 -5.04 -10.53
N LEU A 47 -2.76 -4.24 -11.01
CA LEU A 47 -2.99 -2.90 -11.56
C LEU A 47 -3.68 -1.95 -10.56
N ALA A 48 -3.33 -2.05 -9.27
CA ALA A 48 -4.03 -1.32 -8.20
C ALA A 48 -3.98 0.22 -8.34
N LEU A 49 -2.98 0.74 -9.06
CA LEU A 49 -2.75 2.18 -9.26
C LEU A 49 -3.07 2.64 -10.69
N ASP A 50 -3.69 1.78 -11.51
CA ASP A 50 -3.96 2.12 -12.91
C ASP A 50 -4.88 3.34 -13.04
N GLY A 51 -4.57 4.21 -13.99
CA GLY A 51 -5.26 5.48 -14.21
C GLY A 51 -4.83 6.63 -13.31
N LEU A 52 -4.01 6.41 -12.28
CA LEU A 52 -3.49 7.49 -11.43
C LEU A 52 -2.25 8.14 -12.03
N ASP A 53 -2.08 9.43 -11.75
CA ASP A 53 -0.81 10.11 -11.98
C ASP A 53 0.22 9.74 -10.91
N GLU A 54 1.46 10.18 -11.10
CA GLU A 54 2.56 9.86 -10.19
C GLU A 54 2.36 10.43 -8.77
N HIS A 55 1.71 11.60 -8.64
CA HIS A 55 1.48 12.24 -7.36
C HIS A 55 0.47 11.46 -6.54
N ASP A 56 -0.66 11.12 -7.15
CA ASP A 56 -1.74 10.36 -6.53
C ASP A 56 -1.32 8.90 -6.25
N ALA A 57 -0.59 8.26 -7.16
CA ALA A 57 -0.04 6.93 -6.97
C ALA A 57 0.90 6.87 -5.74
N ARG A 58 1.78 7.87 -5.59
CA ARG A 58 2.65 7.98 -4.39
C ARG A 58 1.83 8.20 -3.12
N ALA A 59 0.77 9.00 -3.18
CA ALA A 59 -0.12 9.22 -2.05
C ALA A 59 -0.80 7.92 -1.60
N VAL A 60 -1.31 7.12 -2.54
CA VAL A 60 -1.91 5.79 -2.26
C VAL A 60 -0.88 4.87 -1.62
N VAL A 61 0.32 4.74 -2.18
CA VAL A 61 1.37 3.86 -1.63
C VAL A 61 1.76 4.27 -0.21
N ALA A 62 1.99 5.56 0.02
CA ALA A 62 2.35 6.07 1.35
C ALA A 62 1.23 5.84 2.38
N ALA A 63 -0.02 5.90 1.95
CA ALA A 63 -1.18 5.56 2.76
C ALA A 63 -1.26 4.06 3.07
N LEU A 64 -1.16 3.18 2.05
CA LEU A 64 -1.17 1.74 2.23
C LEU A 64 -0.08 1.26 3.18
N CYS A 65 1.14 1.80 3.08
CA CYS A 65 2.23 1.49 4.00
C CYS A 65 1.87 1.74 5.47
N ARG A 66 1.08 2.80 5.75
CA ARG A 66 0.62 3.11 7.12
C ARG A 66 -0.56 2.23 7.54
N ASP A 67 -1.49 1.97 6.64
CA ASP A 67 -2.72 1.27 6.98
C ASP A 67 -2.48 -0.25 7.12
N LEU A 68 -1.56 -0.82 6.34
CA LEU A 68 -1.23 -2.27 6.40
C LEU A 68 -0.58 -2.72 7.70
N VAL A 69 -0.04 -1.78 8.50
CA VAL A 69 0.55 -2.07 9.81
C VAL A 69 -0.44 -1.87 10.96
N ALA A 70 -1.67 -1.41 10.67
CA ALA A 70 -2.71 -1.24 11.66
C ALA A 70 -3.15 -2.60 12.25
N GLU A 71 -3.86 -2.55 13.38
CA GLU A 71 -4.44 -3.75 14.02
C GLU A 71 -5.48 -4.43 13.11
N ASP A 72 -6.27 -3.64 12.38
CA ASP A 72 -7.19 -4.10 11.33
C ASP A 72 -6.88 -3.36 10.02
N PRO A 73 -6.00 -3.92 9.17
CA PRO A 73 -5.63 -3.32 7.89
C PRO A 73 -6.83 -3.09 6.94
N GLY A 74 -7.80 -4.02 6.91
CA GLY A 74 -8.95 -3.91 6.04
C GLY A 74 -9.86 -2.75 6.42
N ALA A 75 -10.15 -2.60 7.71
CA ALA A 75 -10.88 -1.45 8.22
C ALA A 75 -10.13 -0.12 7.97
N ALA A 76 -8.81 -0.10 8.20
CA ALA A 76 -7.98 1.09 8.01
C ALA A 76 -7.99 1.56 6.54
N VAL A 77 -7.76 0.66 5.58
CA VAL A 77 -7.76 0.99 4.15
C VAL A 77 -9.14 1.46 3.67
N ARG A 78 -10.23 0.78 4.08
CA ARG A 78 -11.60 1.19 3.71
C ARG A 78 -11.99 2.54 4.32
N ALA A 79 -11.61 2.79 5.57
CA ALA A 79 -11.83 4.08 6.22
C ALA A 79 -11.07 5.19 5.49
N ARG A 80 -9.85 4.91 5.02
CA ARG A 80 -9.07 5.87 4.24
C ARG A 80 -9.69 6.17 2.88
N ALA A 81 -10.13 5.16 2.14
CA ALA A 81 -10.83 5.36 0.87
C ALA A 81 -12.02 6.32 1.02
N ARG A 82 -12.77 6.18 2.12
CA ARG A 82 -13.86 7.11 2.46
C ARG A 82 -13.34 8.51 2.85
N ALA A 83 -12.29 8.59 3.66
CA ALA A 83 -11.76 9.87 4.12
C ALA A 83 -11.20 10.72 2.96
N VAL A 84 -10.61 10.09 1.95
CA VAL A 84 -10.06 10.76 0.76
C VAL A 84 -11.14 11.51 -0.02
N THR A 85 -12.34 10.94 -0.16
CA THR A 85 -13.44 11.62 -0.87
C THR A 85 -14.08 12.72 -0.03
N GLU A 86 -14.13 12.58 1.29
CA GLU A 86 -14.67 13.59 2.19
C GLU A 86 -13.69 14.77 2.42
N HIS A 87 -12.39 14.49 2.44
CA HIS A 87 -11.33 15.45 2.73
C HIS A 87 -10.11 15.23 1.82
N PRO A 88 -10.20 15.61 0.53
CA PRO A 88 -9.21 15.25 -0.48
C PRO A 88 -7.85 15.91 -0.31
N GLY A 89 -7.76 17.04 0.41
CA GLY A 89 -6.50 17.75 0.60
C GLY A 89 -5.91 18.22 -0.74
N ASP A 90 -4.74 17.71 -1.08
CA ASP A 90 -3.93 18.08 -2.27
C ASP A 90 -3.90 16.98 -3.34
N LEU A 91 -4.89 16.07 -3.34
CA LEU A 91 -5.02 15.04 -4.36
C LEU A 91 -5.56 15.61 -5.66
N HIS A 92 -5.05 15.11 -6.79
CA HIS A 92 -5.51 15.56 -8.11
C HIS A 92 -6.78 14.83 -8.56
N ASP A 93 -6.86 13.52 -8.29
CA ASP A 93 -8.04 12.67 -8.53
C ASP A 93 -8.44 11.92 -7.24
N PRO A 94 -9.21 12.55 -6.35
CA PRO A 94 -9.66 11.93 -5.11
C PRO A 94 -10.52 10.68 -5.32
N GLU A 95 -11.36 10.66 -6.35
CA GLU A 95 -12.17 9.49 -6.68
C GLU A 95 -11.30 8.31 -7.15
N GLY A 96 -10.32 8.57 -8.02
CA GLY A 96 -9.34 7.57 -8.45
C GLY A 96 -8.53 7.02 -7.28
N VAL A 97 -8.04 7.88 -6.39
CA VAL A 97 -7.28 7.47 -5.19
C VAL A 97 -8.13 6.62 -4.25
N ALA A 98 -9.39 6.99 -4.03
CA ALA A 98 -10.31 6.20 -3.23
C ALA A 98 -10.58 4.83 -3.89
N ALA A 99 -10.78 4.79 -5.20
CA ALA A 99 -10.94 3.54 -5.94
C ALA A 99 -9.69 2.64 -5.83
N ALA A 100 -8.49 3.20 -5.99
CA ALA A 100 -7.23 2.49 -5.85
C ALA A 100 -7.06 1.84 -4.47
N HIS A 101 -7.45 2.53 -3.39
CA HIS A 101 -7.47 1.93 -2.05
C HIS A 101 -8.42 0.73 -1.93
N LEU A 102 -9.61 0.81 -2.53
CA LEU A 102 -10.58 -0.29 -2.50
C LEU A 102 -10.14 -1.47 -3.37
N VAL A 103 -9.54 -1.20 -4.54
CA VAL A 103 -8.94 -2.23 -5.39
C VAL A 103 -7.79 -2.92 -4.66
N ALA A 104 -6.91 -2.16 -4.01
CA ALA A 104 -5.83 -2.71 -3.19
C ALA A 104 -6.35 -3.61 -2.06
N ALA A 105 -7.39 -3.19 -1.34
CA ALA A 105 -8.03 -4.03 -0.32
C ALA A 105 -8.58 -5.34 -0.92
N SER A 106 -9.21 -5.27 -2.09
CA SER A 106 -9.72 -6.47 -2.78
C SER A 106 -8.61 -7.42 -3.23
N ILE A 107 -7.51 -6.89 -3.80
CA ILE A 107 -6.36 -7.69 -4.25
C ILE A 107 -5.69 -8.41 -3.06
N LEU A 108 -5.54 -7.70 -1.95
CA LEU A 108 -4.92 -8.21 -0.73
C LEU A 108 -5.89 -9.03 0.14
N GLN A 109 -7.16 -9.17 -0.29
CA GLN A 109 -8.21 -9.92 0.40
C GLN A 109 -8.47 -9.45 1.83
N LEU A 110 -8.45 -8.12 2.04
CA LEU A 110 -8.69 -7.42 3.31
C LEU A 110 -10.14 -6.98 3.49
#